data_AF-A0A7K9I189-F1
#
_entry.id   AF-A0A7K9I189-F1
#
_cell.length_a   1.000
_cell.length_b   1.000
_cell.length_c   1.000
_cell.angle_alpha   90.00
_cell.angle_beta   90.00
_cell.angle_gamma   90.00
#
_symmetry.space_group_name_H-M   'P 1'
#
loop_
_entity.id
_entity.type
_entity.pdbx_description
1 polymer ?
#
loop_
_entity_poly.entity_id
_entity_poly.type
_entity_poly.pdbx_seq_one_letter_code
_entity_poly.pdbx_strand_id
1 'polypeptide(L)'
;MRLVVAKVLCLLAAWLLVLAASLLPLKILQADSDKTPCSRKLLTLCNAFGGGIFLATCFNILLPAVREQLAEVLKQANIPMDYPLAETLVMLGFFLPLFVEQLLLSLQKKKPSFIALESFSAGSDVGSDSEGDSPFVSPQPQGLQQHSLHLLGLLLALCTHSVCQGLALGLQEEEGKVLSLFLGIAIQETLLAVVLGISMAKNSVALKDGAKVAVILSLMSPLGISIGMGMESRQPAASSIISLLLQGLTGGTFLFLTFFEVLAKELQEKQDHLLKLLCLLLGYTALAGLAL
;
A
#
# COMPACT_ATOMS: atom_id res chain seq x y z
N MET A 1 -27.29 -13.56 -12.55
CA MET A 1 -27.84 -12.34 -11.91
C MET A 1 -27.28 -12.12 -10.50
N ARG A 2 -27.22 -13.14 -9.63
CA ARG A 2 -26.66 -13.01 -8.27
C ARG A 2 -25.19 -12.55 -8.24
N LEU A 3 -24.32 -13.14 -9.06
CA LEU A 3 -22.92 -12.70 -9.21
C LEU A 3 -22.77 -11.22 -9.59
N VAL A 4 -23.53 -10.74 -10.57
CA VAL A 4 -23.48 -9.34 -11.00
C VAL A 4 -23.94 -8.40 -9.90
N VAL A 5 -25.02 -8.76 -9.18
CA VAL A 5 -25.49 -8.00 -8.01
C VAL A 5 -24.41 -7.96 -6.92
N ALA A 6 -23.75 -9.09 -6.64
CA ALA A 6 -22.65 -9.15 -5.68
C ALA A 6 -21.50 -8.21 -6.08
N LYS A 7 -21.06 -8.24 -7.35
CA LYS A 7 -19.99 -7.35 -7.86
C LYS A 7 -20.39 -5.87 -7.77
N VAL A 8 -21.63 -5.51 -8.06
CA VAL A 8 -22.14 -4.13 -7.93
C VAL A 8 -22.20 -3.68 -6.47
N LEU A 9 -22.61 -4.56 -5.55
CA LEU A 9 -22.59 -4.25 -4.12
C LEU A 9 -21.16 -4.06 -3.61
N CYS A 10 -20.23 -4.91 -4.03
CA CYS A 10 -18.80 -4.78 -3.71
C CYS A 10 -18.24 -3.44 -4.21
N LEU A 11 -18.61 -3.06 -5.44
CA LEU A 11 -18.23 -1.80 -6.07
C LEU A 11 -18.67 -0.59 -5.24
N LEU A 12 -19.95 -0.52 -4.86
CA LEU A 12 -20.49 0.58 -4.07
C LEU A 12 -19.90 0.61 -2.65
N ALA A 13 -19.76 -0.57 -2.03
CA ALA A 13 -19.22 -0.68 -0.69
C ALA A 13 -17.73 -0.27 -0.63
N ALA A 14 -16.90 -0.73 -1.58
CA ALA A 14 -15.49 -0.33 -1.67
C ALA A 14 -15.34 1.19 -1.83
N TRP A 15 -16.14 1.78 -2.74
CA TRP A 15 -16.12 3.23 -2.97
C TRP A 15 -16.42 4.02 -1.69
N LEU A 16 -17.49 3.68 -0.99
CA LEU A 16 -17.87 4.35 0.26
C LEU A 16 -16.85 4.14 1.36
N LEU A 17 -16.31 2.92 1.48
CA LEU A 17 -15.36 2.55 2.51
C LEU A 17 -14.05 3.33 2.39
N VAL A 18 -13.47 3.39 1.18
CA VAL A 18 -12.23 4.14 0.92
C VAL A 18 -12.42 5.63 1.12
N LEU A 19 -13.54 6.18 0.66
CA LEU A 19 -13.85 7.59 0.81
C LEU A 19 -13.98 7.98 2.29
N ALA A 20 -14.70 7.18 3.08
CA ALA A 20 -14.84 7.41 4.52
C ALA A 20 -13.50 7.24 5.24
N ALA A 21 -12.77 6.16 4.97
CA ALA A 21 -11.53 5.80 5.65
C ALA A 21 -10.38 6.77 5.39
N SER A 22 -10.32 7.41 4.22
CA SER A 22 -9.31 8.43 3.90
C SER A 22 -9.63 9.81 4.48
N LEU A 23 -10.91 10.19 4.56
CA LEU A 23 -11.33 11.50 5.07
C LEU A 23 -11.47 11.55 6.59
N LEU A 24 -11.80 10.43 7.23
CA LEU A 24 -11.96 10.34 8.68
C LEU A 24 -10.70 10.75 9.45
N PRO A 25 -9.51 10.13 9.24
CA PRO A 25 -8.29 10.54 9.93
C PRO A 25 -7.85 11.96 9.56
N LEU A 26 -8.11 12.41 8.33
CA LEU A 26 -7.80 13.77 7.91
C LEU A 26 -8.61 14.80 8.70
N LYS A 27 -9.92 14.58 8.84
CA LYS A 27 -10.80 15.45 9.64
C LYS A 27 -10.48 15.40 11.13
N ILE A 28 -10.28 14.20 11.68
CA ILE A 28 -9.97 14.02 13.11
C ILE A 28 -8.68 14.74 13.46
N LEU A 29 -7.60 14.54 12.69
CA LEU A 29 -6.29 15.10 13.03
C LEU A 29 -6.22 16.62 12.81
N GLN A 30 -7.01 17.17 11.86
CA GLN A 30 -7.12 18.62 11.68
C GLN A 30 -8.01 19.30 12.71
N ALA A 31 -9.07 18.62 13.18
CA ALA A 31 -9.93 19.14 14.24
C ALA A 31 -9.25 19.05 15.62
N ASP A 32 -8.40 18.04 15.84
CA ASP A 32 -7.71 17.77 17.10
C ASP A 32 -6.30 18.40 17.15
N SER A 33 -6.13 19.60 16.57
CA SER A 33 -4.87 20.34 16.57
C SER A 33 -4.40 20.78 17.98
N ASP A 34 -5.21 20.55 19.02
CA ASP A 34 -5.05 21.10 20.38
C ASP A 34 -4.98 20.05 21.50
N LYS A 35 -4.65 18.76 21.23
CA LYS A 35 -4.60 17.71 22.27
C LYS A 35 -3.26 17.10 22.64
N THR A 36 -3.25 16.74 23.92
CA THR A 36 -2.23 16.17 24.81
C THR A 36 -1.28 15.10 24.24
N PRO A 37 -0.05 14.99 24.78
CA PRO A 37 0.97 14.03 24.33
C PRO A 37 0.55 12.54 24.39
N CYS A 38 -0.47 12.19 25.18
CA CYS A 38 -0.94 10.80 25.33
C CYS A 38 -1.66 10.28 24.06
N SER A 39 -2.46 11.13 23.39
CA SER A 39 -3.19 10.76 22.16
C SER A 39 -2.22 10.41 21.02
N ARG A 40 -1.14 11.19 20.88
CA ARG A 40 -0.09 10.93 19.88
C ARG A 40 0.63 9.62 20.12
N LYS A 41 0.96 9.30 21.38
CA LYS A 41 1.59 8.01 21.72
C LYS A 41 0.69 6.83 21.36
N LEU A 42 -0.58 6.88 21.74
CA LEU A 42 -1.54 5.81 21.41
C LEU A 42 -1.66 5.63 19.89
N LEU A 43 -1.73 6.72 19.13
CA LEU A 43 -1.80 6.67 17.66
C LEU A 43 -0.57 5.97 17.05
N THR A 44 0.63 6.30 17.52
CA THR A 44 1.86 5.65 17.02
C THR A 44 1.93 4.16 17.35
N LEU A 45 1.43 3.74 18.52
CA LEU A 45 1.37 2.33 18.90
C LEU A 45 0.33 1.57 18.07
N CYS A 46 -0.84 2.17 17.82
CA CYS A 46 -1.86 1.63 16.94
C CYS A 46 -1.34 1.49 15.49
N ASN A 47 -0.59 2.47 14.99
CA ASN A 47 0.03 2.38 13.67
C ASN A 47 1.08 1.27 13.60
N ALA A 48 1.93 1.14 14.62
CA ALA A 48 2.92 0.06 14.70
C ALA A 48 2.25 -1.32 14.74
N PHE A 49 1.19 -1.47 15.54
CA PHE A 49 0.35 -2.67 15.58
C PHE A 49 -0.29 -2.96 14.20
N GLY A 50 -0.84 -1.92 13.56
CA GLY A 50 -1.34 -2.00 12.19
C GLY A 50 -0.28 -2.49 11.21
N GLY A 51 0.95 -1.97 11.29
CA GLY A 51 2.08 -2.42 10.47
C GLY A 51 2.37 -3.92 10.60
N GLY A 52 2.20 -4.48 11.80
CA GLY A 52 2.24 -5.93 12.03
C GLY A 52 1.14 -6.69 11.29
N ILE A 53 -0.10 -6.20 11.36
CA ILE A 53 -1.24 -6.77 10.63
C ILE A 53 -0.99 -6.72 9.12
N PHE A 54 -0.52 -5.59 8.59
CA PHE A 54 -0.15 -5.46 7.17
C PHE A 54 0.89 -6.51 6.75
N LEU A 55 1.92 -6.72 7.58
CA LEU A 55 2.96 -7.69 7.31
C LEU A 55 2.42 -9.14 7.30
N ALA A 56 1.55 -9.48 8.25
CA ALA A 56 0.88 -10.78 8.27
C ALA A 56 -0.06 -10.94 7.07
N THR A 57 -0.79 -9.91 6.66
CA THR A 57 -1.63 -9.94 5.45
C THR A 57 -0.79 -10.23 4.21
N CYS A 58 0.40 -9.62 4.07
CA CYS A 58 1.31 -9.88 2.95
C CYS A 58 1.67 -11.37 2.85
N PHE A 59 2.21 -11.93 3.94
CA PHE A 59 2.85 -13.25 3.91
C PHE A 59 1.91 -14.41 4.18
N ASN A 60 0.86 -14.21 4.98
CA ASN A 60 -0.02 -15.29 5.45
C ASN A 60 -1.37 -15.31 4.72
N ILE A 61 -1.76 -14.22 4.05
CA ILE A 61 -3.04 -14.13 3.32
C ILE A 61 -2.80 -13.97 1.82
N LEU A 62 -2.13 -12.90 1.39
CA LEU A 62 -1.99 -12.59 -0.03
C LEU A 62 -1.05 -13.54 -0.77
N LEU A 63 0.14 -13.80 -0.22
CA LEU A 63 1.11 -14.67 -0.87
C LEU A 63 0.59 -16.12 -1.02
N PRO A 64 -0.03 -16.75 0.00
CA PRO A 64 -0.65 -18.06 -0.16
C PRO A 64 -1.80 -18.05 -1.16
N ALA A 65 -2.66 -17.02 -1.17
CA ALA A 65 -3.74 -16.91 -2.15
C ALA A 65 -3.24 -16.85 -3.60
N VAL A 66 -2.14 -16.15 -3.86
CA VAL A 66 -1.50 -16.12 -5.19
C VAL A 66 -0.91 -17.49 -5.55
N ARG A 67 -0.28 -18.18 -4.59
CA ARG A 67 0.24 -19.55 -4.79
C ARG A 67 -0.88 -20.54 -5.12
N GLU A 68 -2.00 -20.47 -4.42
CA GLU A 68 -3.16 -21.34 -4.64
C GLU A 68 -3.79 -21.10 -6.02
N GLN A 69 -4.03 -19.84 -6.40
CA GLN A 69 -4.52 -19.52 -7.74
C GLN A 69 -3.56 -19.97 -8.83
N LEU A 70 -2.24 -19.77 -8.64
CA LEU A 70 -1.24 -20.26 -9.59
C LEU A 70 -1.32 -21.78 -9.74
N ALA A 71 -1.47 -22.52 -8.64
CA ALA A 71 -1.60 -23.97 -8.66
C ALA A 71 -2.87 -24.43 -9.41
N GLU A 72 -3.98 -23.71 -9.28
CA GLU A 72 -5.20 -23.96 -10.07
C GLU A 72 -4.94 -23.77 -11.58
N VAL A 73 -4.30 -22.67 -11.96
CA VAL A 73 -3.98 -22.37 -13.38
C VAL A 73 -2.98 -23.36 -13.97
N LEU A 74 -1.93 -23.75 -13.22
CA LEU A 74 -0.92 -24.71 -13.69
C LEU A 74 -1.50 -26.12 -13.85
N LYS A 75 -2.40 -26.54 -12.95
CA LYS A 75 -3.12 -27.81 -13.08
C LYS A 75 -3.96 -27.87 -14.36
N GLN A 76 -4.60 -26.76 -14.73
CA GLN A 76 -5.34 -26.66 -15.99
C GLN A 76 -4.42 -26.70 -17.23
N ALA A 77 -3.22 -26.12 -17.13
CA ALA A 77 -2.25 -26.09 -18.23
C ALA A 77 -1.39 -27.37 -18.35
N ASN A 78 -1.45 -28.28 -17.37
CA ASN A 78 -0.67 -29.52 -17.30
C ASN A 78 0.86 -29.32 -17.36
N ILE A 79 1.36 -28.20 -16.82
CA ILE A 79 2.78 -27.86 -16.81
C ILE A 79 3.35 -28.09 -15.39
N PRO A 80 4.23 -29.09 -15.19
CA PRO A 80 4.99 -29.19 -13.95
C PRO A 80 6.03 -28.06 -13.91
N MET A 81 5.85 -27.11 -13.00
CA MET A 81 6.79 -26.02 -12.76
C MET A 81 7.29 -26.12 -11.31
N ASP A 82 8.59 -26.42 -11.14
CA ASP A 82 9.25 -26.44 -9.82
C ASP A 82 9.73 -25.04 -9.37
N TYR A 83 9.49 -24.01 -10.19
CA TYR A 83 9.93 -22.65 -9.96
C TYR A 83 8.91 -21.83 -9.14
N PRO A 84 9.33 -21.01 -8.15
CA PRO A 84 8.45 -20.18 -7.30
C PRO A 84 7.87 -18.97 -8.06
N LEU A 85 7.03 -19.25 -9.06
CA LEU A 85 6.49 -18.22 -9.96
C LEU A 85 5.56 -17.24 -9.23
N ALA A 86 4.82 -17.70 -8.21
CA ALA A 86 3.95 -16.83 -7.41
C ALA A 86 4.77 -15.74 -6.68
N GLU A 87 5.88 -16.11 -6.08
CA GLU A 87 6.82 -15.21 -5.41
C GLU A 87 7.43 -14.24 -6.40
N THR A 88 7.84 -14.70 -7.58
CA THR A 88 8.38 -13.79 -8.60
C THR A 88 7.37 -12.78 -9.10
N LEU A 89 6.11 -13.18 -9.24
CA LEU A 89 5.03 -12.28 -9.64
C LEU A 89 4.74 -11.24 -8.56
N VAL A 90 4.77 -11.65 -7.28
CA VAL A 90 4.69 -10.72 -6.14
C VAL A 90 5.88 -9.76 -6.13
N MET A 91 7.11 -10.25 -6.32
CA MET A 91 8.29 -9.39 -6.38
C MET A 91 8.25 -8.43 -7.57
N LEU A 92 7.72 -8.86 -8.71
CA LEU A 92 7.50 -7.98 -9.86
C LEU A 92 6.54 -6.83 -9.50
N GLY A 93 5.46 -7.13 -8.77
CA GLY A 93 4.55 -6.12 -8.24
C GLY A 93 5.20 -5.16 -7.26
N PHE A 94 6.11 -5.65 -6.41
CA PHE A 94 6.84 -4.85 -5.43
C PHE A 94 7.75 -3.81 -6.09
N PHE A 95 8.39 -4.15 -7.22
CA PHE A 95 9.26 -3.22 -7.94
C PHE A 95 8.51 -2.17 -8.76
N LEU A 96 7.21 -2.37 -9.04
CA LEU A 96 6.44 -1.46 -9.89
C LEU A 96 6.29 -0.06 -9.26
N PRO A 97 5.85 0.11 -7.99
CA PRO A 97 5.83 1.42 -7.34
C PRO A 97 7.22 2.06 -7.24
N LEU A 98 8.26 1.27 -6.96
CA LEU A 98 9.65 1.74 -6.92
C LEU A 98 10.07 2.34 -8.27
N PHE A 99 9.77 1.63 -9.36
CA PHE A 99 10.07 2.12 -10.70
C PHE A 99 9.34 3.43 -11.01
N VAL A 100 8.05 3.53 -10.66
CA VAL A 100 7.27 4.75 -10.84
C VAL A 100 7.85 5.91 -10.03
N GLU A 101 8.22 5.67 -8.77
CA GLU A 101 8.83 6.69 -7.90
C GLU A 101 10.16 7.19 -8.46
N GLN A 102 11.05 6.27 -8.88
CA GLN A 102 12.34 6.65 -9.48
C GLN A 102 12.16 7.39 -10.82
N LEU A 103 11.17 7.00 -11.62
CA LEU A 103 10.84 7.70 -12.86
C LEU A 103 10.37 9.13 -12.58
N LEU A 104 9.51 9.34 -11.59
CA LEU A 104 9.05 10.68 -11.19
C LEU A 104 10.21 11.57 -10.74
N LEU A 105 11.15 11.03 -9.95
CA LEU A 105 12.34 11.76 -9.50
C LEU A 105 13.28 12.09 -10.65
N SER A 106 13.50 11.13 -11.56
CA SER A 106 14.33 11.31 -12.74
C SER A 106 13.78 12.38 -13.69
N LEU A 107 12.45 12.41 -13.91
CA LEU A 107 11.79 13.41 -14.75
C LEU A 107 11.90 14.84 -14.17
N GLN A 108 12.04 14.97 -12.85
CA GLN A 108 12.23 16.25 -12.20
C GLN A 108 13.68 16.76 -12.18
N LYS A 109 14.64 16.05 -12.83
CA LYS A 109 16.08 16.38 -12.84
C LYS A 109 16.66 16.61 -11.43
N LYS A 110 16.12 15.93 -10.41
CA LYS A 110 16.68 15.95 -9.05
C LYS A 110 17.58 14.74 -8.85
N LYS A 111 18.68 14.91 -8.11
CA LYS A 111 19.56 13.81 -7.72
C LYS A 111 18.74 12.71 -7.03
N PRO A 112 19.00 11.43 -7.29
CA PRO A 112 18.21 10.35 -6.72
C PRO A 112 18.38 10.36 -5.20
N SER A 113 17.28 10.52 -4.46
CA SER A 113 17.23 10.11 -3.06
C SER A 113 16.93 8.62 -3.06
N PHE A 114 17.98 7.81 -3.25
CA PHE A 114 17.99 6.48 -2.69
C PHE A 114 17.71 6.70 -1.20
N ILE A 115 16.60 6.12 -0.70
CA ILE A 115 16.27 6.02 0.72
C ILE A 115 17.58 5.92 1.49
N ALA A 116 17.80 6.80 2.46
CA ALA A 116 19.02 6.97 3.24
C ALA A 116 19.64 5.64 3.73
N LEU A 117 20.31 4.93 2.82
CA LEU A 117 21.11 3.74 3.06
C LEU A 117 22.45 4.13 3.69
N GLU A 118 22.68 5.43 3.89
CA GLU A 118 23.76 5.96 4.70
C GLU A 118 23.56 5.75 6.22
N SER A 119 22.36 5.33 6.68
CA SER A 119 22.16 4.99 8.10
C SER A 119 22.71 3.61 8.50
N PHE A 120 23.11 2.75 7.55
CA PHE A 120 23.74 1.45 7.86
C PHE A 120 25.26 1.45 7.63
N SER A 121 25.85 2.53 7.12
CA SER A 121 27.30 2.67 6.93
C SER A 121 27.92 3.83 7.73
N ALA A 122 27.23 4.34 8.75
CA ALA A 122 27.82 5.22 9.75
C ALA A 122 28.48 4.39 10.86
N GLY A 123 29.63 3.81 10.52
CA GLY A 123 30.38 2.93 11.40
C GLY A 123 31.82 2.72 10.94
N SER A 124 32.50 3.79 10.52
CA SER A 124 33.96 3.81 10.49
C SER A 124 34.47 5.22 10.68
N ASP A 125 34.70 5.57 11.95
CA ASP A 125 35.59 6.65 12.35
C ASP A 125 36.97 6.44 11.70
N VAL A 126 37.37 7.33 10.79
CA VAL A 126 38.78 7.70 10.59
C VAL A 126 38.79 9.18 10.19
N GLY A 127 39.36 10.00 11.06
CA GLY A 127 39.45 11.45 10.88
C GLY A 127 40.34 11.86 9.71
N SER A 128 40.07 13.04 9.16
CA SER A 128 41.08 13.83 8.47
C SER A 128 40.63 15.29 8.43
N ASP A 129 41.37 16.14 9.14
CA ASP A 129 41.24 17.58 9.13
C ASP A 129 41.54 18.14 7.75
N SER A 130 40.68 19.03 7.23
CA SER A 130 41.03 20.01 6.20
C SER A 130 40.02 21.16 6.17
N GLU A 131 40.49 22.34 6.58
CA GLU A 131 39.84 23.63 6.38
C GLU A 131 39.71 23.95 4.88
N GLY A 132 38.58 24.53 4.48
CA GLY A 132 38.32 24.94 3.10
C GLY A 132 37.03 25.74 2.96
N ASP A 133 37.17 27.06 3.12
CA ASP A 133 36.16 28.09 2.85
C ASP A 133 35.56 27.98 1.43
N SER A 134 34.23 28.10 1.32
CA SER A 134 33.45 28.89 0.33
C SER A 134 31.97 28.42 0.28
N PRO A 135 31.05 29.17 -0.37
CA PRO A 135 30.30 30.25 0.25
C PRO A 135 28.79 29.94 0.31
N PHE A 136 28.14 30.29 1.42
CA PHE A 136 26.70 30.56 1.51
C PHE A 136 25.77 29.57 0.76
N VAL A 137 25.68 28.33 1.25
CA VAL A 137 24.46 27.54 1.04
C VAL A 137 23.41 28.12 1.97
N SER A 138 22.60 29.02 1.43
CA SER A 138 21.31 29.35 2.03
C SER A 138 20.56 28.04 2.35
N PRO A 139 19.89 27.91 3.50
CA PRO A 139 18.99 26.78 3.71
C PRO A 139 17.85 26.94 2.70
N GLN A 140 17.99 26.29 1.54
CA GLN A 140 16.87 26.13 0.61
C GLN A 140 15.72 25.51 1.41
N PRO A 141 14.47 25.96 1.21
CA PRO A 141 13.30 25.36 1.84
C PRO A 141 13.02 23.99 1.18
N GLN A 142 13.89 23.01 1.40
CA GLN A 142 13.80 21.66 0.83
C GLN A 142 12.66 20.84 1.43
N GLY A 143 12.03 21.32 2.51
CA GLY A 143 10.95 20.62 3.21
C GLY A 143 9.57 20.65 2.54
N LEU A 144 9.23 21.64 1.70
CA LEU A 144 7.85 21.76 1.18
C LEU A 144 7.62 20.92 -0.10
N GLN A 145 8.62 20.84 -0.97
CA GLN A 145 8.49 20.16 -2.26
C GLN A 145 8.73 18.65 -2.16
N GLN A 146 9.58 18.19 -1.24
CA GLN A 146 9.87 16.76 -1.02
C GLN A 146 8.67 15.99 -0.46
N HIS A 147 7.92 16.62 0.46
CA HIS A 147 6.67 16.07 1.00
C HIS A 147 5.56 15.90 -0.06
N SER A 148 5.48 16.82 -1.03
CA SER A 148 4.49 16.73 -2.11
C SER A 148 4.78 15.59 -3.09
N LEU A 149 6.06 15.31 -3.38
CA LEU A 149 6.46 14.18 -4.24
C LEU A 149 6.20 12.84 -3.58
N HIS A 150 6.47 12.74 -2.27
CA HIS A 150 6.14 11.55 -1.49
C HIS A 150 4.64 11.25 -1.57
N LEU A 151 3.80 12.26 -1.32
CA LEU A 151 2.34 12.09 -1.35
C LEU A 151 1.83 11.72 -2.76
N LEU A 152 2.46 12.27 -3.80
CA LEU A 152 2.17 11.89 -5.19
C LEU A 152 2.58 10.44 -5.49
N GLY A 153 3.78 10.02 -5.06
CA GLY A 153 4.27 8.65 -5.22
C GLY A 153 3.36 7.64 -4.51
N LEU A 154 3.00 7.92 -3.25
CA LEU A 154 2.04 7.16 -2.47
C LEU A 154 0.67 7.08 -3.16
N LEU A 155 0.14 8.21 -3.67
CA LEU A 155 -1.12 8.23 -4.39
C LEU A 155 -1.08 7.37 -5.65
N LEU A 156 0.00 7.45 -6.43
CA LEU A 156 0.15 6.65 -7.65
C LEU A 156 0.26 5.16 -7.33
N ALA A 157 1.06 4.78 -6.32
CA ALA A 157 1.17 3.40 -5.86
C ALA A 157 -0.20 2.84 -5.40
N LEU A 158 -0.95 3.62 -4.63
CA LEU A 158 -2.30 3.26 -4.18
C LEU A 158 -3.30 3.16 -5.34
N CYS A 159 -3.25 4.08 -6.30
CA CYS A 159 -4.11 4.03 -7.49
C CYS A 159 -3.84 2.77 -8.32
N THR A 160 -2.57 2.44 -8.57
CA THR A 160 -2.18 1.21 -9.27
C THR A 160 -2.64 -0.03 -8.51
N HIS A 161 -2.43 -0.06 -7.19
CA HIS A 161 -2.89 -1.15 -6.34
C HIS A 161 -4.42 -1.33 -6.44
N SER A 162 -5.19 -0.28 -6.19
CA SER A 162 -6.65 -0.31 -6.18
C SER A 162 -7.25 -0.70 -7.54
N VAL A 163 -6.71 -0.19 -8.66
CA VAL A 163 -7.23 -0.55 -9.99
C VAL A 163 -6.93 -2.01 -10.34
N CYS A 164 -5.72 -2.52 -10.04
CA CYS A 164 -5.36 -3.92 -10.28
C CYS A 164 -6.18 -4.87 -9.41
N GLN A 165 -6.37 -4.53 -8.13
CA GLN A 165 -7.21 -5.27 -7.20
C GLN A 165 -8.66 -5.32 -7.65
N GLY A 166 -9.22 -4.17 -8.06
CA GLY A 166 -10.58 -4.09 -8.59
C GLY A 166 -10.76 -4.92 -9.85
N LEU A 167 -9.81 -4.85 -10.79
CA LEU A 167 -9.80 -5.69 -11.99
C LEU A 167 -9.78 -7.18 -11.64
N ALA A 168 -8.91 -7.59 -10.72
CA ALA A 168 -8.80 -8.98 -10.29
C ALA A 168 -10.13 -9.49 -9.73
N LEU A 169 -10.78 -8.72 -8.84
CA LEU A 169 -12.11 -9.03 -8.29
C LEU A 169 -13.20 -9.05 -9.38
N GLY A 170 -13.17 -8.10 -10.31
CA GLY A 170 -14.12 -8.01 -11.42
C GLY A 170 -14.04 -9.21 -12.39
N LEU A 171 -12.85 -9.83 -12.51
CA LEU A 171 -12.60 -11.00 -13.33
C LEU A 171 -13.00 -12.33 -12.67
N GLN A 172 -13.32 -12.34 -11.38
CA GLN A 172 -13.71 -13.57 -10.67
C GLN A 172 -15.09 -14.06 -11.10
N GLU A 173 -15.20 -15.35 -11.40
CA GLU A 173 -16.41 -15.98 -11.93
C GLU A 173 -17.25 -16.63 -10.82
N GLU A 174 -16.62 -17.00 -9.70
CA GLU A 174 -17.27 -17.70 -8.60
C GLU A 174 -17.75 -16.74 -7.51
N GLU A 175 -19.05 -16.80 -7.17
CA GLU A 175 -19.66 -15.92 -6.15
C GLU A 175 -18.96 -16.05 -4.78
N GLY A 176 -18.56 -17.27 -4.40
CA GLY A 176 -17.82 -17.52 -3.15
C GLY A 176 -16.45 -16.84 -3.14
N LYS A 177 -15.69 -16.98 -4.23
CA LYS A 177 -14.38 -16.31 -4.39
C LYS A 177 -14.53 -14.79 -4.41
N VAL A 178 -15.56 -14.25 -5.07
CA VAL A 178 -15.85 -12.79 -5.06
C VAL A 178 -16.07 -12.28 -3.65
N LEU A 179 -16.93 -12.93 -2.86
CA LEU A 179 -17.23 -12.48 -1.49
C LEU A 179 -16.02 -12.61 -0.57
N SER A 180 -15.30 -13.73 -0.64
CA SER A 180 -14.10 -13.96 0.16
C SER A 180 -13.00 -12.96 -0.18
N LEU A 181 -12.75 -12.71 -1.46
CA LEU A 181 -11.78 -11.71 -1.91
C LEU A 181 -12.21 -10.31 -1.50
N PHE A 182 -13.49 -9.96 -1.68
CA PHE A 182 -14.00 -8.65 -1.29
C PHE A 182 -13.82 -8.37 0.20
N LEU A 183 -14.05 -9.36 1.08
CA LEU A 183 -13.88 -9.17 2.51
C LEU A 183 -12.41 -8.87 2.88
N GLY A 184 -11.47 -9.62 2.32
CA GLY A 184 -10.04 -9.36 2.50
C GLY A 184 -9.63 -7.99 1.95
N ILE A 185 -10.12 -7.68 0.74
CA ILE A 185 -9.92 -6.39 0.05
C ILE A 185 -10.45 -5.23 0.89
N ALA A 186 -11.67 -5.33 1.43
CA ALA A 186 -12.30 -4.26 2.20
C ALA A 186 -11.46 -3.89 3.43
N ILE A 187 -10.93 -4.90 4.13
CA ILE A 187 -10.09 -4.67 5.32
C ILE A 187 -8.79 -3.97 4.92
N GLN A 188 -8.04 -4.53 3.96
CA GLN A 188 -6.73 -3.98 3.59
C GLN A 188 -6.83 -2.60 2.92
N GLU A 189 -7.86 -2.38 2.10
CA GLU A 189 -8.07 -1.12 1.39
C GLU A 189 -8.52 0.00 2.34
N THR A 190 -9.29 -0.33 3.38
CA THR A 190 -9.61 0.60 4.48
C THR A 190 -8.33 1.04 5.18
N LEU A 191 -7.46 0.09 5.53
CA LEU A 191 -6.22 0.42 6.24
C LEU A 191 -5.29 1.28 5.37
N LEU A 192 -5.16 0.97 4.08
CA LEU A 192 -4.39 1.79 3.13
C LEU A 192 -4.98 3.19 2.97
N ALA A 193 -6.30 3.31 2.90
CA ALA A 193 -6.99 4.60 2.85
C ALA A 193 -6.74 5.43 4.12
N VAL A 194 -6.72 4.78 5.30
CA VAL A 194 -6.35 5.44 6.56
C VAL A 194 -4.90 5.94 6.52
N VAL A 195 -3.96 5.14 6.03
CA VAL A 195 -2.54 5.53 5.88
C VAL A 195 -2.42 6.77 4.98
N LEU A 196 -3.13 6.80 3.85
CA LEU A 196 -3.19 7.98 2.99
C LEU A 196 -3.78 9.18 3.72
N GLY A 197 -4.88 8.99 4.47
CA GLY A 197 -5.53 10.04 5.25
C GLY A 197 -4.63 10.65 6.32
N ILE A 198 -3.87 9.81 7.05
CA ILE A 198 -2.85 10.25 8.00
C ILE A 198 -1.72 10.99 7.27
N SER A 199 -1.27 10.50 6.11
CA SER A 199 -0.24 11.15 5.29
C SER A 199 -0.69 12.54 4.82
N MET A 200 -1.93 12.69 4.34
CA MET A 200 -2.51 13.99 3.97
C MET A 200 -2.57 14.95 5.16
N ALA A 201 -2.92 14.45 6.34
CA ALA A 201 -3.00 15.26 7.55
C ALA A 201 -1.61 15.72 8.02
N LYS A 202 -0.60 14.83 8.01
CA LYS A 202 0.80 15.15 8.34
C LYS A 202 1.40 16.17 7.36
N ASN A 203 0.99 16.15 6.10
CA ASN A 203 1.42 17.10 5.07
C ASN A 203 0.56 18.38 5.01
N SER A 204 -0.32 18.62 6.00
CA SER A 204 -1.17 19.81 6.10
C SER A 204 -2.01 20.07 4.84
N VAL A 205 -2.45 19.02 4.15
CA VAL A 205 -3.30 19.13 2.95
C VAL A 205 -4.67 19.66 3.35
N ALA A 206 -5.14 20.73 2.71
CA ALA A 206 -6.46 21.28 2.97
C ALA A 206 -7.56 20.24 2.71
N LEU A 207 -8.63 20.21 3.53
CA LEU A 207 -9.73 19.24 3.38
C LEU A 207 -10.32 19.18 1.96
N LYS A 208 -10.36 20.32 1.25
CA LYS A 208 -10.86 20.37 -0.12
C LYS A 208 -9.97 19.60 -1.08
N ASP A 209 -8.65 19.72 -0.96
CA ASP A 209 -7.70 19.01 -1.82
C ASP A 209 -7.55 17.55 -1.37
N GLY A 210 -7.60 17.27 -0.07
CA GLY A 210 -7.70 15.91 0.46
C GLY A 210 -8.95 15.18 -0.02
N ALA A 211 -10.09 15.88 -0.12
CA ALA A 211 -11.31 15.33 -0.70
C ALA A 211 -11.16 15.00 -2.18
N LYS A 212 -10.46 15.82 -2.97
CA LYS A 212 -10.17 15.49 -4.38
C LYS A 212 -9.32 14.23 -4.47
N VAL A 213 -8.26 14.13 -3.67
CA VAL A 213 -7.37 12.95 -3.62
C VAL A 213 -8.13 11.69 -3.21
N ALA A 214 -8.95 11.78 -2.16
CA ALA A 214 -9.79 10.68 -1.68
C ALA A 214 -10.79 10.21 -2.75
N VAL A 215 -11.43 11.13 -3.46
CA VAL A 215 -12.34 10.80 -4.57
C VAL A 215 -11.59 10.08 -5.68
N ILE A 216 -10.43 10.60 -6.12
CA ILE A 216 -9.61 9.96 -7.15
C ILE A 216 -9.26 8.53 -6.76
N LEU A 217 -8.75 8.30 -5.54
CA LEU A 217 -8.41 6.95 -5.08
C LEU A 217 -9.65 6.04 -4.99
N SER A 218 -10.74 6.53 -4.39
CA SER A 218 -11.96 5.74 -4.21
C SER A 218 -12.59 5.29 -5.52
N LEU A 219 -12.35 6.01 -6.63
CA LEU A 219 -12.86 5.66 -7.96
C LEU A 219 -12.02 4.60 -8.68
N MET A 220 -10.79 4.30 -8.23
CA MET A 220 -9.93 3.33 -8.90
C MET A 220 -10.44 1.89 -8.76
N SER A 221 -10.92 1.51 -7.58
CA SER A 221 -11.52 0.20 -7.31
C SER A 221 -12.80 -0.06 -8.11
N PRO A 222 -13.82 0.84 -8.11
CA PRO A 222 -15.01 0.63 -8.92
C PRO A 222 -14.71 0.67 -10.42
N LEU A 223 -13.76 1.49 -10.87
CA LEU A 223 -13.28 1.47 -12.25
C LEU A 223 -12.67 0.11 -12.60
N GLY A 224 -11.79 -0.43 -11.75
CA GLY A 224 -11.18 -1.74 -11.94
C GLY A 224 -12.22 -2.86 -12.01
N ILE A 225 -13.16 -2.91 -11.05
CA ILE A 225 -14.24 -3.91 -11.02
C ILE A 225 -15.07 -3.83 -12.30
N SER A 226 -15.44 -2.62 -12.73
CA SER A 226 -16.26 -2.41 -13.93
C SER A 226 -15.56 -2.90 -15.20
N ILE A 227 -14.26 -2.59 -15.35
CA ILE A 227 -13.47 -3.07 -16.49
C ILE A 227 -13.31 -4.59 -16.42
N GLY A 228 -13.04 -5.15 -15.24
CA GLY A 228 -12.91 -6.60 -15.02
C GLY A 228 -14.18 -7.35 -15.41
N MET A 229 -15.35 -6.87 -15.00
CA MET A 229 -16.65 -7.42 -15.42
C MET A 229 -16.83 -7.38 -16.93
N GLY A 230 -16.44 -6.27 -17.57
CA GLY A 230 -16.49 -6.14 -19.03
C GLY A 230 -15.58 -7.13 -19.75
N MET A 231 -14.38 -7.37 -19.21
CA MET A 231 -13.42 -8.34 -19.76
C MET A 231 -13.87 -9.78 -19.57
N GLU A 232 -14.35 -10.13 -18.38
CA GLU A 232 -14.90 -11.45 -18.04
C GLU A 232 -16.01 -11.85 -19.03
N SER A 233 -16.91 -10.91 -19.36
CA SER A 233 -18.01 -11.18 -20.30
C SER A 233 -17.58 -11.52 -21.74
N ARG A 234 -16.35 -11.16 -22.14
CA ARG A 234 -15.86 -11.35 -23.51
C ARG A 234 -14.91 -12.54 -23.63
N GLN A 235 -14.06 -12.77 -22.63
CA GLN A 235 -12.98 -13.77 -22.68
C GLN A 235 -12.82 -14.49 -21.34
N PRO A 236 -13.77 -15.38 -20.97
CA PRO A 236 -13.72 -16.10 -19.69
C PRO A 236 -12.48 -17.01 -19.59
N ALA A 237 -12.02 -17.61 -20.70
CA ALA A 237 -10.83 -18.47 -20.69
C ALA A 237 -9.52 -17.74 -20.28
N ALA A 238 -9.42 -16.44 -20.51
CA ALA A 238 -8.27 -15.63 -20.14
C ALA A 238 -8.43 -14.95 -18.76
N SER A 239 -9.65 -14.93 -18.20
CA SER A 239 -9.99 -14.20 -16.97
C SER A 239 -9.14 -14.66 -15.78
N SER A 240 -8.95 -15.97 -15.65
CA SER A 240 -8.22 -16.60 -14.54
C SER A 240 -6.74 -16.26 -14.56
N ILE A 241 -6.10 -16.30 -15.73
CA ILE A 241 -4.67 -15.95 -15.88
C ILE A 241 -4.46 -14.47 -15.62
N ILE A 242 -5.32 -13.60 -16.16
CA ILE A 242 -5.22 -12.15 -15.94
C ILE A 242 -5.46 -11.82 -14.46
N SER A 243 -6.45 -12.45 -13.82
CA SER A 243 -6.73 -12.26 -12.40
C SER A 243 -5.54 -12.68 -11.53
N LEU A 244 -4.91 -13.83 -11.83
CA LEU A 244 -3.70 -14.29 -11.16
C LEU A 244 -2.56 -13.27 -11.28
N LEU A 245 -2.26 -12.80 -12.50
CA LEU A 245 -1.22 -11.79 -12.75
C LEU A 245 -1.49 -10.52 -11.96
N LEU A 246 -2.73 -10.02 -12.00
CA LEU A 246 -3.14 -8.81 -11.28
C LEU A 246 -3.06 -8.99 -9.76
N GLN A 247 -3.45 -10.15 -9.23
CA GLN A 247 -3.42 -10.41 -7.79
C GLN A 247 -1.99 -10.51 -7.27
N GLY A 248 -1.07 -11.13 -8.04
CA GLY A 248 0.35 -11.13 -7.71
C GLY A 248 0.96 -9.73 -7.76
N LEU A 249 0.68 -8.94 -8.79
CA LEU A 249 1.13 -7.53 -8.87
C LEU A 249 0.58 -6.68 -7.70
N THR A 250 -0.69 -6.90 -7.35
CA THR A 250 -1.38 -6.23 -6.23
C THR A 250 -0.73 -6.61 -4.90
N GLY A 251 -0.45 -7.91 -4.68
CA GLY A 251 0.25 -8.40 -3.49
C GLY A 251 1.66 -7.82 -3.36
N GLY A 252 2.37 -7.69 -4.47
CA GLY A 252 3.67 -7.01 -4.52
C GLY A 252 3.60 -5.53 -4.14
N THR A 253 2.65 -4.81 -4.74
CA THR A 253 2.43 -3.39 -4.43
C THR A 253 2.05 -3.19 -2.96
N PHE A 254 1.22 -4.10 -2.42
CA PHE A 254 0.86 -4.10 -1.00
C PHE A 254 2.06 -4.32 -0.08
N LEU A 255 2.97 -5.21 -0.48
CA LEU A 255 4.22 -5.45 0.24
C LEU A 255 5.11 -4.19 0.22
N PHE A 256 5.20 -3.49 -0.92
CA PHE A 256 5.90 -2.20 -1.00
C PHE A 256 5.30 -1.16 -0.04
N LEU A 257 3.98 -0.96 -0.09
CA LEU A 257 3.27 -0.02 0.79
C LEU A 257 3.47 -0.38 2.27
N THR A 258 3.44 -1.67 2.60
CA THR A 258 3.68 -2.13 3.97
C THR A 258 5.07 -1.78 4.46
N PHE A 259 6.12 -2.11 3.70
CA PHE A 259 7.50 -1.89 4.15
C PHE A 259 7.91 -0.41 4.13
N PHE A 260 7.59 0.32 3.05
CA PHE A 260 8.10 1.68 2.86
C PHE A 260 7.13 2.77 3.33
N GLU A 261 5.83 2.56 3.19
CA GLU A 261 4.84 3.60 3.53
C GLU A 261 4.30 3.47 4.95
N VAL A 262 4.25 2.25 5.50
CA VAL A 262 3.80 2.01 6.88
C VAL A 262 5.01 1.81 7.79
N LEU A 263 5.78 0.74 7.57
CA LEU A 263 6.77 0.27 8.53
C LEU A 263 7.97 1.23 8.66
N ALA A 264 8.55 1.67 7.54
CA ALA A 264 9.69 2.58 7.57
C ALA A 264 9.37 3.90 8.27
N LYS A 265 8.18 4.47 8.03
CA LYS A 265 7.76 5.73 8.67
C LYS A 265 7.57 5.59 10.17
N GLU A 266 6.95 4.51 10.62
CA GLU A 266 6.69 4.30 12.05
C GLU A 266 7.97 3.97 12.85
N LEU A 267 8.93 3.26 12.23
CA LEU A 267 10.20 2.91 12.85
C LEU A 267 11.25 4.04 12.82
N GLN A 268 11.16 5.00 11.90
CA GLN A 268 12.07 6.16 11.85
C GLN A 268 11.83 7.18 12.97
N GLU A 269 10.64 7.20 13.56
CA GLU A 269 10.34 8.08 14.69
C GLU A 269 11.11 7.64 15.96
N LYS A 270 11.96 8.52 16.49
CA LYS A 270 12.93 8.25 17.59
C LYS A 270 12.35 7.83 18.95
N GLN A 271 11.02 7.80 19.11
CA GLN A 271 10.37 7.52 20.40
C GLN A 271 9.88 6.07 20.49
N ASP A 272 10.15 5.42 21.63
CA ASP A 272 9.58 4.14 22.05
C ASP A 272 9.78 2.96 21.05
N HIS A 273 10.94 2.87 20.39
CA HIS A 273 11.24 1.87 19.35
C HIS A 273 10.94 0.41 19.76
N LEU A 274 11.32 0.01 20.99
CA LEU A 274 11.08 -1.35 21.47
C LEU A 274 9.58 -1.63 21.67
N LEU A 275 8.82 -0.65 22.13
CA LEU A 275 7.38 -0.79 22.33
C LEU A 275 6.65 -0.85 20.98
N LYS A 276 7.07 -0.03 20.00
CA LYS A 276 6.59 -0.10 18.62
C LYS A 276 6.88 -1.46 17.99
N LEU A 277 8.10 -2.00 18.19
CA LEU A 277 8.46 -3.33 17.70
C LEU A 277 7.61 -4.43 18.37
N LEU A 278 7.35 -4.32 19.68
CA LEU A 278 6.47 -5.24 20.39
C LEU A 278 5.03 -5.17 19.86
N CYS A 279 4.49 -3.97 19.65
CA CYS A 279 3.17 -3.77 19.04
C CYS A 279 3.11 -4.35 17.63
N LEU A 280 4.16 -4.16 16.83
CA LEU A 280 4.26 -4.75 15.50
C LEU A 280 4.26 -6.28 15.54
N LEU A 281 5.07 -6.89 16.41
CA LEU A 281 5.08 -8.34 16.59
C LEU A 281 3.73 -8.85 17.07
N LEU A 282 3.09 -8.12 17.99
CA LEU A 282 1.75 -8.44 18.49
C LEU A 282 0.70 -8.37 17.38
N GLY A 283 0.76 -7.36 16.50
CA GLY A 283 -0.14 -7.24 15.35
C GLY A 283 0.06 -8.38 14.34
N TYR A 284 1.30 -8.72 14.04
CA TYR A 284 1.63 -9.83 13.16
C TYR A 284 1.11 -11.16 13.72
N THR A 285 1.44 -11.45 14.98
CA THR A 285 1.04 -12.70 15.65
C THR A 285 -0.47 -12.80 15.86
N ALA A 286 -1.16 -11.69 16.15
CA ALA A 286 -2.61 -11.67 16.28
C ALA A 286 -3.31 -12.09 14.98
N LEU A 287 -2.89 -11.54 13.83
CA LEU A 287 -3.47 -11.93 12.54
C LEU A 287 -3.02 -13.34 12.12
N ALA A 288 -1.75 -13.69 12.33
CA ALA A 288 -1.24 -15.02 12.02
C ALA A 288 -1.98 -16.12 12.82
N GLY A 289 -2.27 -15.86 14.10
CA GLY A 289 -3.04 -16.77 14.95
C GLY A 289 -4.51 -16.89 14.55
N LEU A 290 -5.10 -15.85 13.96
CA LEU A 290 -6.46 -15.91 13.41
C LEU A 290 -6.53 -16.71 12.09
N ALA A 291 -5.41 -16.78 11.36
CA ALA A 291 -5.30 -17.47 10.08
C ALA A 291 -4.93 -18.97 10.21
N LEU A 292 -4.67 -19.45 11.43
CA LEU A 292 -4.40 -20.86 11.78
C LEU A 292 -5.70 -21.63 11.99
#